data_AF-A0A1Q5KVS6-F1
#
_entry.id   AF-A0A1Q5KVS6-F1
#
_cell.length_a   1.000
_cell.length_b   1.000
_cell.length_c   1.000
_cell.angle_alpha   90.00
_cell.angle_beta   90.00
_cell.angle_gamma   90.00
#
_symmetry.space_group_name_H-M   'P 1'
#
loop_
_entity.id
_entity.type
_entity.pdbx_description
1 polymer ?
#
loop_
_entity_poly.entity_id
_entity_poly.type
_entity_poly.pdbx_seq_one_letter_code
_entity_poly.pdbx_strand_id
1 'polypeptide(L)'
;MTSPDVSWSYTGFHMFRQWLADTEGFTLAEMRGFGGHREWSSVSTTLTPLLDHPDDDGSLTAAQCAAMLPRLEAIIDQLRPEDGDLVLQRRVDDARQLVTVMKYCLGKGVDLLFG
;
A
#
# COMPACT_ATOMS: atom_id res chain seq x y z
N MET A 1 -14.61 -20.05 -0.40
CA MET A 1 -13.34 -19.67 -1.04
C MET A 1 -12.79 -18.54 -0.21
N THR A 2 -11.72 -18.79 0.55
CA THR A 2 -11.01 -17.75 1.29
C THR A 2 -10.31 -16.87 0.27
N SER A 3 -10.86 -15.67 0.04
CA SER A 3 -10.11 -14.63 -0.66
C SER A 3 -8.81 -14.40 0.12
N PRO A 4 -7.67 -14.21 -0.54
CA PRO A 4 -6.43 -13.89 0.17
C PRO A 4 -6.59 -12.50 0.78
N ASP A 5 -6.83 -12.47 2.09
CA ASP A 5 -7.12 -11.24 2.82
C ASP A 5 -5.84 -10.69 3.46
N VAL A 6 -5.71 -9.37 3.47
CA VAL A 6 -4.72 -8.66 4.28
C VAL A 6 -5.51 -7.91 5.34
N SER A 7 -5.62 -8.51 6.52
CA SER A 7 -6.27 -7.85 7.64
C SER A 7 -5.29 -6.93 8.36
N TRP A 8 -5.59 -5.64 8.35
CA TRP A 8 -4.90 -4.62 9.11
C TRP A 8 -5.87 -3.96 10.09
N SER A 9 -5.37 -3.51 11.24
CA SER A 9 -6.15 -2.54 12.01
C SER A 9 -6.22 -1.21 11.25
N TYR A 10 -7.28 -0.44 11.43
CA TYR A 10 -7.42 0.92 10.86
C TYR A 10 -6.16 1.76 11.06
N THR A 11 -5.65 1.80 12.30
CA THR A 11 -4.41 2.51 12.63
C THR A 11 -3.20 1.92 11.90
N GLY A 12 -3.10 0.59 11.81
CA GLY A 12 -2.02 -0.09 11.10
C GLY A 12 -1.99 0.25 9.62
N PHE A 13 -3.15 0.20 8.96
CA PHE A 13 -3.29 0.53 7.54
C PHE A 13 -3.02 2.02 7.27
N HIS A 14 -3.52 2.91 8.13
CA HIS A 14 -3.23 4.34 8.02
C HIS A 14 -1.73 4.63 8.14
N MET A 15 -1.05 4.08 9.14
CA MET A 15 0.39 4.26 9.30
C MET A 15 1.20 3.65 8.14
N PHE A 16 0.73 2.54 7.57
CA PHE A 16 1.34 1.94 6.39
C PHE A 16 1.23 2.84 5.17
N ARG A 17 0.04 3.40 4.89
CA ARG A 17 -0.15 4.37 3.79
C ARG A 17 0.68 5.63 3.99
N GLN A 18 0.78 6.13 5.23
CA GLN A 18 1.60 7.30 5.52
C GLN A 18 3.08 7.02 5.20
N TRP A 19 3.61 5.88 5.64
CA TRP A 19 4.98 5.47 5.34
C TRP A 19 5.24 5.33 3.82
N LEU A 20 4.29 4.76 3.07
CA LEU A 20 4.40 4.68 1.61
C LEU A 20 4.41 6.06 0.96
N ALA A 21 3.54 6.98 1.37
CA ALA A 21 3.51 8.35 0.86
C ALA A 21 4.84 9.07 1.12
N ASP A 22 5.37 8.97 2.34
CA ASP A 22 6.66 9.57 2.72
C ASP A 22 7.79 8.99 1.86
N THR A 23 7.76 7.68 1.59
CA THR A 23 8.72 6.99 0.70
C THR A 23 8.59 7.43 -0.77
N GLU A 24 7.37 7.76 -1.21
CA GLU A 24 7.09 8.35 -2.52
C GLU A 24 7.43 9.85 -2.58
N GLY A 25 7.83 10.46 -1.47
CA GLY A 25 8.28 11.85 -1.39
C GLY A 25 7.14 12.86 -1.24
N PHE A 26 5.99 12.47 -0.71
CA PHE A 26 4.90 13.40 -0.38
C PHE A 26 4.21 13.05 0.93
N THR A 27 3.56 14.03 1.56
CA THR A 27 2.92 13.83 2.86
C THR A 27 1.45 13.49 2.69
N LEU A 28 1.03 12.33 3.23
CA LEU A 28 -0.35 11.85 3.10
C LEU A 28 -1.39 12.84 3.67
N ALA A 29 -1.09 13.47 4.82
CA ALA A 29 -1.99 14.41 5.47
C ALA A 29 -2.29 15.68 4.64
N GLU A 30 -1.47 16.00 3.64
CA GLU A 30 -1.73 17.11 2.71
C GLU A 30 -2.78 16.75 1.65
N MET A 31 -2.99 15.46 1.40
CA MET A 31 -3.86 14.95 0.35
C MET A 31 -5.34 15.11 0.71
N ARG A 32 -6.16 15.36 -0.31
CA ARG A 32 -7.62 15.38 -0.16
C ARG A 32 -8.10 14.02 0.36
N GLY A 33 -8.94 14.04 1.39
CA GLY A 33 -9.41 12.85 2.10
C GLY A 33 -8.68 12.57 3.42
N PHE A 34 -7.49 13.14 3.61
CA PHE A 34 -6.62 12.91 4.77
C PHE A 34 -6.41 14.17 5.64
N GLY A 35 -7.24 15.20 5.45
CA GLY A 35 -7.20 16.47 6.18
C GLY A 35 -6.69 17.67 5.37
N GLY A 36 -6.09 17.42 4.21
CA GLY A 36 -5.58 18.47 3.33
C GLY A 36 -6.44 18.75 2.09
N HIS A 37 -5.86 19.52 1.16
CA HIS A 37 -6.52 20.01 -0.05
C HIS A 37 -5.75 19.67 -1.34
N ARG A 38 -4.60 18.98 -1.23
CA ARG A 38 -3.78 18.60 -2.38
C ARG A 38 -4.47 17.47 -3.14
N GLU A 39 -4.69 17.67 -4.44
CA GLU A 39 -5.33 16.67 -5.29
C GLU A 39 -4.39 15.49 -5.58
N TRP A 40 -4.94 14.27 -5.68
CA TRP A 40 -4.19 13.08 -6.09
C TRP A 40 -3.60 13.17 -7.50
N SER A 41 -4.20 13.97 -8.38
CA SER A 41 -3.64 14.25 -9.72
C SER A 41 -2.33 15.06 -9.68
N SER A 42 -1.99 15.67 -8.54
CA SER A 42 -0.76 16.44 -8.37
C SER A 42 0.46 15.60 -7.97
N VAL A 43 0.26 14.33 -7.62
CA VAL A 43 1.34 13.38 -7.28
C VAL A 43 1.47 12.34 -8.38
N SER A 44 2.71 11.99 -8.72
CA SER A 44 3.00 10.98 -9.75
C SER A 44 3.41 9.67 -9.09
N THR A 45 2.45 8.92 -8.55
CA THR A 45 2.68 7.58 -8.00
C THR A 45 1.70 6.56 -8.55
N THR A 46 2.21 5.35 -8.84
CA THR A 46 1.38 4.21 -9.22
C THR A 46 0.62 3.62 -8.03
N LEU A 47 0.99 3.99 -6.80
CA LEU A 47 0.38 3.49 -5.56
C LEU A 47 -0.92 4.21 -5.18
N THR A 48 -1.35 5.21 -5.97
CA THR A 48 -2.59 5.98 -5.71
C THR A 48 -3.80 5.10 -5.39
N PRO A 49 -4.08 3.99 -6.11
CA PRO A 49 -5.22 3.12 -5.79
C PRO A 49 -5.20 2.52 -4.39
N LEU A 50 -4.02 2.31 -3.81
CA LEU A 50 -3.84 1.81 -2.45
C LEU A 50 -3.84 2.95 -1.42
N LEU A 51 -3.26 4.10 -1.76
CA LEU A 51 -3.11 5.23 -0.84
C LEU A 51 -4.43 6.01 -0.65
N ASP A 52 -5.24 6.13 -1.70
CA ASP A 52 -6.58 6.74 -1.69
C ASP A 52 -7.69 5.70 -1.52
N HIS A 53 -7.34 4.48 -1.07
CA HIS A 53 -8.31 3.43 -0.80
C HIS A 53 -9.09 3.72 0.50
N PRO A 54 -10.41 3.47 0.55
CA PRO A 54 -11.17 3.50 1.81
C PRO A 54 -10.62 2.49 2.84
N ASP A 55 -10.90 2.69 4.13
CA ASP A 55 -10.26 1.85 5.15
C ASP A 55 -10.94 0.49 5.34
N ASP A 56 -12.25 0.40 5.07
CA ASP A 56 -13.13 -0.72 5.43
C ASP A 56 -14.02 -1.24 4.29
N ASP A 57 -13.89 -0.66 3.11
CA ASP A 57 -14.63 -1.07 1.91
C ASP A 57 -13.76 -0.88 0.67
N GLY A 58 -14.06 -1.63 -0.38
CA GLY A 58 -13.38 -1.54 -1.66
C GLY A 58 -12.50 -2.74 -2.00
N SER A 59 -11.94 -2.66 -3.19
CA SER A 59 -11.06 -3.69 -3.73
C SER A 59 -10.02 -3.07 -4.66
N LEU A 60 -8.89 -3.76 -4.78
CA LEU A 60 -7.91 -3.49 -5.82
C LEU A 60 -8.08 -4.52 -6.92
N THR A 61 -8.34 -4.02 -8.12
CA THR A 61 -8.41 -4.87 -9.30
C THR A 61 -7.07 -5.55 -9.57
N ALA A 62 -7.12 -6.70 -10.25
CA ALA A 62 -5.90 -7.35 -10.75
C ALA A 62 -5.00 -6.37 -11.53
N ALA A 63 -5.56 -5.51 -12.39
CA ALA A 63 -4.77 -4.54 -13.16
C ALA A 63 -4.06 -3.50 -12.26
N GLN A 64 -4.73 -3.00 -11.22
CA GLN A 64 -4.12 -2.09 -10.25
C GLN A 64 -3.02 -2.79 -9.45
N CYS A 65 -3.24 -4.04 -9.03
CA CYS A 65 -2.21 -4.83 -8.36
C CYS A 65 -0.96 -4.99 -9.24
N ALA A 66 -1.13 -5.34 -10.52
CA ALA A 66 -0.02 -5.47 -11.48
C ALA A 66 0.75 -4.15 -11.64
N ALA A 67 0.05 -3.01 -11.70
CA ALA A 67 0.68 -1.70 -11.85
C ALA A 67 1.48 -1.27 -10.60
N MET A 68 1.03 -1.66 -9.41
CA MET A 68 1.67 -1.29 -8.14
C MET A 68 2.84 -2.19 -7.76
N LEU A 69 2.80 -3.47 -8.13
CA LEU A 69 3.81 -4.46 -7.73
C LEU A 69 5.26 -4.01 -7.97
N PRO A 70 5.66 -3.55 -9.17
CA PRO A 70 7.05 -3.15 -9.42
C PRO A 70 7.50 -2.03 -8.49
N ARG A 71 6.60 -1.12 -8.11
CA ARG A 71 6.92 0.01 -7.24
C ARG A 71 7.07 -0.44 -5.78
N LEU A 72 6.18 -1.31 -5.30
CA LEU A 72 6.28 -1.88 -3.95
C LEU A 72 7.55 -2.72 -3.78
N GLU A 73 7.90 -3.53 -4.77
CA GLU A 73 9.14 -4.32 -4.77
C GLU A 73 10.38 -3.42 -4.75
N ALA A 74 10.39 -2.36 -5.58
CA ALA A 74 11.47 -1.39 -5.57
C ALA A 74 11.63 -0.68 -4.21
N ILE A 75 10.53 -0.35 -3.53
CA ILE A 75 10.55 0.23 -2.18
C ILE A 75 11.16 -0.76 -1.17
N ILE A 76 10.73 -2.02 -1.20
CA ILE A 76 11.25 -3.08 -0.33
C ILE A 76 12.76 -3.31 -0.56
N ASP A 77 13.21 -3.28 -1.81
CA ASP A 77 14.62 -3.50 -2.15
C ASP A 77 15.53 -2.32 -1.78
N GLN A 78 15.01 -1.09 -1.87
CA GLN A 78 15.71 0.12 -1.46
C GLN A 78 15.85 0.23 0.05
N LEU A 79 14.82 -0.20 0.78
CA LEU A 79 14.76 -0.11 2.23
C LEU A 79 15.30 -1.38 2.85
N ARG A 80 16.63 -1.45 2.96
CA ARG A 80 17.30 -2.39 3.86
C ARG A 80 17.30 -1.76 5.25
N PRO A 81 16.54 -2.33 6.21
CA PRO A 81 16.54 -1.81 7.56
C PRO A 81 17.97 -1.84 8.09
N GLU A 82 18.50 -0.71 8.54
CA GLU A 82 19.68 -0.73 9.39
C GLU A 82 19.33 -1.49 10.67
N ASP A 83 20.31 -2.19 11.25
CA ASP A 83 20.09 -3.04 12.42
C ASP A 83 19.47 -2.22 13.57
N GLY A 84 18.17 -2.42 13.83
CA GLY A 84 17.48 -1.87 15.00
C GLY A 84 16.21 -1.05 14.74
N ASP A 85 15.90 -0.65 13.50
CA ASP A 85 14.63 0.06 13.22
C ASP A 85 13.45 -0.92 13.08
N LEU A 86 12.86 -1.28 14.22
CA LEU A 86 11.70 -2.18 14.30
C LEU A 86 10.46 -1.62 13.59
N VAL A 87 10.32 -0.29 13.50
CA VAL A 87 9.17 0.34 12.84
C VAL A 87 9.32 0.21 11.33
N LEU A 88 10.49 0.53 10.79
CA LEU A 88 10.79 0.34 9.38
C LEU A 88 10.70 -1.15 8.99
N GLN A 89 11.26 -2.05 9.80
CA GLN A 89 11.14 -3.49 9.58
C GLN A 89 9.68 -3.92 9.47
N ARG A 90 8.83 -3.47 10.40
CA ARG A 90 7.40 -3.78 10.36
C ARG A 90 6.73 -3.29 9.07
N ARG A 91 7.07 -2.09 8.59
CA ARG A 91 6.51 -1.54 7.35
C ARG A 91 6.96 -2.28 6.11
N VAL A 92 8.23 -2.67 6.07
CA VAL A 92 8.78 -3.51 5.00
C VAL A 92 8.09 -4.88 5.00
N ASP A 93 7.83 -5.47 6.15
CA ASP A 93 7.13 -6.75 6.26
C ASP A 93 5.65 -6.64 5.85
N ASP A 94 4.95 -5.58 6.26
CA ASP A 94 3.59 -5.28 5.79
C ASP A 94 3.56 -5.14 4.25
N ALA A 95 4.55 -4.47 3.65
CA ALA A 95 4.68 -4.35 2.19
C ALA A 95 4.95 -5.69 1.50
N ARG A 96 5.83 -6.54 2.08
CA ARG A 96 6.11 -7.90 1.55
C ARG A 96 4.88 -8.79 1.59
N GLN A 97 4.11 -8.71 2.66
CA GLN A 97 2.84 -9.44 2.78
C GLN A 97 1.86 -8.99 1.69
N LEU A 98 1.71 -7.66 1.50
CA LEU A 98 0.85 -7.11 0.46
C LEU A 98 1.29 -7.57 -0.94
N VAL A 99 2.59 -7.51 -1.27
CA VAL A 99 3.14 -7.98 -2.54
C VAL A 99 2.82 -9.46 -2.77
N THR A 100 2.91 -10.29 -1.73
CA THR A 100 2.59 -11.72 -1.81
C THR A 100 1.12 -11.93 -2.17
N VAL A 101 0.21 -11.22 -1.50
CA VAL A 101 -1.22 -11.30 -1.77
C VAL A 101 -1.56 -10.77 -3.16
N MET A 102 -1.00 -9.63 -3.57
CA MET A 102 -1.17 -9.08 -4.93
C MET A 102 -0.74 -10.08 -6.01
N LYS A 103 0.42 -10.74 -5.85
CA LYS A 103 0.89 -11.78 -6.77
C LYS A 103 -0.06 -12.98 -6.82
N TYR A 104 -0.63 -13.39 -5.69
CA TYR A 104 -1.63 -14.45 -5.66
C TYR A 104 -2.90 -14.04 -6.40
N CYS A 105 -3.44 -12.85 -6.13
CA CYS A 105 -4.64 -12.31 -6.79
C CYS A 105 -4.46 -12.26 -8.31
N LEU A 106 -3.29 -11.77 -8.77
CA LEU A 106 -2.92 -11.76 -10.17
C LEU A 106 -2.87 -13.15 -10.80
N GLY A 107 -2.21 -14.10 -10.13
CA GLY A 107 -2.11 -15.48 -10.62
C GLY A 107 -3.46 -16.20 -10.70
N LYS A 108 -4.47 -15.73 -9.95
CA LYS A 108 -5.84 -16.25 -9.97
C LYS A 108 -6.80 -15.41 -10.80
N GLY A 109 -6.40 -14.22 -11.23
CA GLY A 109 -7.28 -13.26 -11.92
C GLY A 109 -8.45 -12.79 -11.06
N VAL A 110 -8.23 -12.67 -9.74
CA VAL A 110 -9.23 -12.18 -8.78
C VAL A 110 -8.80 -10.83 -8.21
N ASP A 111 -9.76 -10.07 -7.72
CA ASP A 111 -9.49 -8.79 -7.06
C ASP A 111 -9.02 -9.01 -5.61
N LEU A 112 -8.20 -8.09 -5.11
CA LEU A 112 -7.77 -8.06 -3.72
C LEU A 112 -8.81 -7.31 -2.91
N LEU A 113 -9.39 -7.98 -1.92
CA LEU A 113 -10.38 -7.41 -1.00
C LEU A 113 -9.69 -6.95 0.27
N PHE A 114 -10.17 -5.85 0.85
CA PHE A 114 -9.75 -5.36 2.16
C PHE A 114 -10.83 -5.71 3.19
N GLY A 115 -10.44 -6.21 4.35
CA GLY A 115 -11.34 -6.70 5.41
C GLY A 115 -10.86 -6.46 6.83
#